data_AF-R7Z3F6-F1
#
_entry.id   AF-R7Z3F6-F1
#
_cell.length_a   1.000
_cell.length_b   1.000
_cell.length_c   1.000
_cell.angle_alpha   90.00
_cell.angle_beta   90.00
_cell.angle_gamma   90.00
#
_symmetry.space_group_name_H-M   'P 1'
#
loop_
_entity.id
_entity.type
_entity.pdbx_description
1 polymer ?
#
loop_
_entity_poly.entity_id
_entity_poly.type
_entity_poly.pdbx_seq_one_letter_code
_entity_poly.pdbx_strand_id
1 'polypeptide(L)'
;MPSSQLEPEEAPSDISGGSTGSLRSRVAKLGMDYMDSFPGPSNAASQTMIQGKIEQCVRGTMTDEGQLLRLLRMLDFRNGQMKQADMLIKQASLKFPQGKRCSEWDFDTFAGFANPRGITQQTYYEVVNMVLEGREIFAEPTFDQGPGWPKPVRYLVAALLASDLSREEIKAKIDEMAHCTFSPIQADLGTQANGEHSNEASPRGTAS
;
A
#
# COMPACT_ATOMS: atom_id res chain seq x y z
N MET A 1 -14.94 3.60 -69.64
CA MET A 1 -16.06 3.08 -68.83
C MET A 1 -16.01 1.57 -68.97
N PRO A 2 -15.41 0.89 -67.97
CA PRO A 2 -16.24 0.15 -67.03
C PRO A 2 -15.94 0.54 -65.58
N SER A 3 -16.98 0.36 -64.77
CA SER A 3 -17.08 0.75 -63.36
C SER A 3 -16.87 -0.45 -62.44
N SER A 4 -16.45 -0.13 -61.21
CA SER A 4 -16.59 -0.94 -59.98
C SER A 4 -15.59 -2.11 -59.88
N GLN A 5 -14.94 -2.39 -58.75
CA GLN A 5 -15.34 -2.23 -57.36
C GLN A 5 -14.11 -1.85 -56.49
N LEU A 6 -14.25 -0.81 -55.66
CA LEU A 6 -13.36 -0.57 -54.53
C LEU A 6 -13.96 -1.33 -53.35
N GLU A 7 -13.28 -2.37 -52.91
CA GLU A 7 -13.61 -3.06 -51.66
C GLU A 7 -13.29 -2.15 -50.47
N PRO A 8 -14.12 -2.15 -49.41
CA PRO A 8 -13.86 -1.36 -48.24
C PRO A 8 -12.70 -1.96 -47.44
N GLU A 9 -11.72 -1.10 -47.19
CA GLU A 9 -10.62 -1.25 -46.27
C GLU A 9 -11.14 -1.70 -44.89
N GLU A 10 -10.89 -2.96 -44.51
CA GLU A 10 -11.12 -3.42 -43.15
C GLU A 10 -10.17 -2.69 -42.21
N ALA A 11 -10.74 -1.82 -41.38
CA ALA A 11 -10.04 -1.17 -40.29
C ALA A 11 -9.51 -2.23 -39.31
N PRO A 12 -8.24 -2.16 -38.87
CA PRO A 12 -7.73 -3.06 -37.85
C PRO A 12 -8.53 -2.88 -36.57
N SER A 13 -9.18 -3.97 -36.16
CA SER A 13 -9.94 -4.08 -34.93
C SER A 13 -8.97 -4.09 -33.75
N ASP A 14 -8.71 -2.94 -33.16
CA ASP A 14 -7.99 -2.81 -31.88
C ASP A 14 -8.86 -3.37 -30.73
N ILE A 15 -8.90 -4.70 -30.62
CA ILE A 15 -9.43 -5.43 -29.47
C ILE A 15 -8.26 -5.66 -28.51
N SER A 16 -7.79 -4.60 -27.85
CA SER A 16 -6.85 -4.66 -26.72
C SER A 16 -7.19 -3.67 -25.59
N GLY A 17 -8.34 -3.01 -25.66
CA GLY A 17 -8.73 -1.95 -24.71
C GLY A 17 -9.28 -2.43 -23.36
N GLY A 18 -9.67 -3.69 -23.21
CA GLY A 18 -10.36 -4.20 -22.02
C GLY A 18 -9.46 -4.46 -20.81
N SER A 19 -8.28 -5.05 -21.04
CA SER A 19 -7.36 -5.46 -19.96
C SER A 19 -6.63 -4.27 -19.34
N THR A 20 -6.02 -3.44 -20.19
CA THR A 20 -5.21 -2.29 -19.75
C THR A 20 -6.06 -1.21 -19.05
N GLY A 21 -7.30 -0.98 -19.52
CA GLY A 21 -8.22 -0.05 -18.89
C GLY A 21 -8.63 -0.46 -17.46
N SER A 22 -8.90 -1.76 -17.27
CA SER A 22 -9.21 -2.33 -15.95
C SER A 22 -7.99 -2.26 -15.01
N LEU A 23 -6.82 -2.67 -15.50
CA LEU A 23 -5.57 -2.62 -14.74
C LEU A 23 -5.24 -1.19 -14.28
N ARG A 24 -5.35 -0.21 -15.19
CA ARG A 24 -5.13 1.19 -14.87
C ARG A 24 -6.10 1.70 -13.81
N SER A 25 -7.37 1.32 -13.89
CA SER A 25 -8.38 1.72 -12.89
C SER A 25 -8.05 1.16 -11.51
N ARG A 26 -7.58 -0.09 -11.44
CA ARG A 26 -7.10 -0.71 -10.19
C ARG A 26 -5.87 0.00 -9.63
N VAL A 27 -4.89 0.31 -10.48
CA VAL A 27 -3.68 1.06 -10.10
C VAL A 27 -4.03 2.47 -9.61
N ALA A 28 -4.94 3.17 -10.29
CA ALA A 28 -5.42 4.49 -9.88
C ALA A 28 -6.08 4.43 -8.50
N LYS A 29 -6.97 3.46 -8.26
CA LYS A 29 -7.61 3.27 -6.95
C LYS A 29 -6.59 3.02 -5.84
N LEU A 30 -5.70 2.04 -6.01
CA LEU A 30 -4.67 1.73 -5.01
C LEU A 30 -3.67 2.88 -4.82
N GLY A 31 -3.40 3.63 -5.88
CA GLY A 31 -2.59 4.84 -5.84
C GLY A 31 -3.24 5.92 -4.99
N MET A 32 -4.54 6.16 -5.15
CA MET A 32 -5.30 7.08 -4.29
C MET A 32 -5.32 6.61 -2.84
N ASP A 33 -5.62 5.34 -2.57
CA ASP A 33 -5.56 4.76 -1.22
C ASP A 33 -4.17 4.96 -0.58
N TYR A 34 -3.10 4.83 -1.38
CA TYR A 34 -1.74 5.06 -0.92
C TYR A 34 -1.45 6.53 -0.63
N MET A 35 -1.93 7.45 -1.47
CA MET A 35 -1.77 8.89 -1.26
C MET A 35 -2.56 9.38 -0.04
N ASP A 36 -3.71 8.76 0.23
CA ASP A 36 -4.55 9.04 1.38
C ASP A 36 -4.10 8.30 2.65
N SER A 37 -3.22 7.28 2.52
CA SER A 37 -2.69 6.54 3.66
C SER A 37 -1.87 7.42 4.60
N PHE A 38 -1.94 7.11 5.89
CA PHE A 38 -1.23 7.85 6.92
C PHE A 38 0.10 7.19 7.31
N PRO A 39 1.17 7.97 7.49
CA PRO A 39 1.23 9.42 7.32
C PRO A 39 1.18 9.81 5.84
N GLY A 40 0.74 11.01 5.46
CA GLY A 40 0.51 11.40 4.05
C GLY A 40 1.74 11.29 3.11
N PRO A 41 1.65 11.69 1.83
CA PRO A 41 2.76 11.53 0.86
C PRO A 41 4.08 12.16 1.36
N SER A 42 5.20 11.49 1.08
CA SER A 42 6.55 11.97 1.39
C SER A 42 7.11 12.72 0.20
N ASN A 43 7.91 13.77 0.47
CA ASN A 43 8.58 14.57 -0.56
C ASN A 43 9.88 13.92 -1.09
N ALA A 44 10.20 12.70 -0.66
CA ALA A 44 11.37 11.98 -1.17
C ALA A 44 11.26 11.79 -2.70
N ALA A 45 12.36 11.92 -3.43
CA ALA A 45 12.36 11.84 -4.90
C ALA A 45 11.72 10.55 -5.43
N SER A 46 11.94 9.42 -4.74
CA SER A 46 11.32 8.13 -5.07
C SER A 46 9.79 8.16 -4.97
N GLN A 47 9.25 8.99 -4.08
CA GLN A 47 7.81 9.16 -3.89
C GLN A 47 7.20 10.12 -4.90
N THR A 48 7.89 11.22 -5.19
CA THR A 48 7.46 12.16 -6.24
C THR A 48 7.34 11.45 -7.59
N MET A 49 8.26 10.55 -7.91
CA MET A 49 8.17 9.73 -9.13
C MET A 49 6.94 8.81 -9.15
N ILE A 50 6.60 8.21 -8.02
CA ILE A 50 5.44 7.31 -7.91
C ILE A 50 4.14 8.12 -8.00
N GLN A 51 4.08 9.26 -7.32
CA GLN A 51 2.95 10.19 -7.42
C GLN A 51 2.69 10.59 -8.87
N GLY A 52 3.73 10.99 -9.62
CA GLY A 52 3.57 11.33 -11.03
C GLY A 52 3.02 10.17 -11.87
N LYS A 53 3.39 8.92 -11.56
CA LYS A 53 2.84 7.74 -12.25
C LYS A 53 1.40 7.44 -11.85
N ILE A 54 1.04 7.62 -10.58
CA ILE A 54 -0.36 7.51 -10.11
C ILE A 54 -1.23 8.54 -10.82
N GLU A 55 -0.77 9.79 -10.90
CA GLU A 55 -1.49 10.88 -11.60
C GLU A 55 -1.70 10.55 -13.08
N GLN A 56 -0.71 9.96 -13.76
CA GLN A 56 -0.87 9.49 -15.14
C GLN A 56 -1.90 8.36 -15.26
N CYS A 57 -2.00 7.47 -14.28
CA CYS A 57 -3.04 6.43 -14.26
C CYS A 57 -4.44 7.04 -14.08
N VAL A 58 -4.58 7.99 -13.15
CA VAL A 58 -5.84 8.70 -12.89
C VAL A 58 -6.30 9.50 -14.11
N ARG A 59 -5.37 10.17 -14.80
CA ARG A 59 -5.66 10.94 -16.03
C ARG A 59 -5.87 10.06 -17.27
N GLY A 60 -5.68 8.75 -17.16
CA GLY A 60 -5.81 7.83 -18.29
C GLY A 60 -4.64 7.86 -19.28
N THR A 61 -3.55 8.58 -18.98
CA THR A 61 -2.43 8.79 -19.91
C THR A 61 -1.38 7.69 -19.86
N MET A 62 -1.34 6.88 -18.80
CA MET A 62 -0.51 5.68 -18.76
C MET A 62 -1.20 4.53 -19.48
N THR A 63 -0.57 3.99 -20.53
CA THR A 63 -1.10 2.90 -21.36
C THR A 63 -0.19 1.68 -21.41
N ASP A 64 1.06 1.81 -20.93
CA ASP A 64 2.01 0.70 -20.91
C ASP A 64 1.65 -0.32 -19.83
N GLU A 65 1.26 -1.52 -20.24
CA GLU A 65 0.83 -2.60 -19.35
C GLU A 65 1.95 -3.06 -18.40
N GLY A 66 3.19 -3.10 -18.88
CA GLY A 66 4.35 -3.47 -18.07
C GLY A 66 4.60 -2.51 -16.91
N GLN A 67 4.50 -1.21 -17.16
CA GLN A 67 4.60 -0.15 -16.16
C GLN A 67 3.43 -0.20 -15.18
N LEU A 68 2.20 -0.46 -15.67
CA LEU A 68 1.02 -0.62 -14.83
C LEU A 68 1.17 -1.81 -13.88
N LEU A 69 1.64 -2.97 -14.35
CA LEU A 69 1.88 -4.15 -13.52
C LEU A 69 2.98 -3.93 -12.47
N ARG A 70 4.08 -3.25 -12.84
CA ARG A 70 5.13 -2.88 -11.88
C ARG A 70 4.60 -1.94 -10.81
N LEU A 71 3.84 -0.92 -11.21
CA LEU A 71 3.25 0.04 -10.29
C LEU A 71 2.22 -0.62 -9.39
N LEU A 72 1.42 -1.55 -9.91
CA LEU A 72 0.47 -2.34 -9.14
C LEU A 72 1.16 -3.12 -8.02
N ARG A 73 2.18 -3.92 -8.35
CA ARG A 73 2.93 -4.72 -7.35
C ARG A 73 3.58 -3.84 -6.29
N MET A 74 4.13 -2.70 -6.71
CA MET A 74 4.72 -1.72 -5.80
C MET A 74 3.67 -1.14 -4.84
N LEU A 75 2.50 -0.73 -5.36
CA LEU A 75 1.42 -0.18 -4.54
C LEU A 75 0.80 -1.22 -3.61
N ASP A 76 0.60 -2.46 -4.07
CA ASP A 76 0.09 -3.55 -3.26
C ASP A 76 1.01 -3.83 -2.07
N PHE A 77 2.33 -3.94 -2.32
CA PHE A 77 3.32 -4.12 -1.26
C PHE A 77 3.30 -2.94 -0.27
N ARG A 78 3.33 -1.70 -0.78
CA ARG A 78 3.39 -0.51 0.05
C ARG A 78 2.12 -0.33 0.89
N ASN A 79 0.95 -0.48 0.30
CA ASN A 79 -0.31 -0.43 1.04
C ASN A 79 -0.39 -1.56 2.07
N GLY A 80 0.11 -2.77 1.75
CA GLY A 80 0.21 -3.87 2.69
C GLY A 80 1.04 -3.53 3.92
N GLN A 81 2.24 -2.98 3.73
CA GLN A 81 3.10 -2.55 4.83
C GLN A 81 2.51 -1.40 5.65
N MET A 82 1.77 -0.48 5.03
CA MET A 82 1.07 0.58 5.76
C MET A 82 -0.07 0.02 6.63
N LYS A 83 -0.87 -0.91 6.09
CA LYS A 83 -1.91 -1.61 6.87
C LYS A 83 -1.31 -2.39 8.03
N GLN A 84 -0.16 -3.02 7.82
CA GLN A 84 0.58 -3.71 8.88
C GLN A 84 1.00 -2.74 9.98
N ALA A 85 1.58 -1.59 9.63
CA ALA A 85 1.94 -0.56 10.61
C ALA A 85 0.71 -0.06 11.40
N ASP A 86 -0.42 0.20 10.73
CA ASP A 86 -1.68 0.57 11.38
C ASP A 86 -2.17 -0.50 12.36
N MET A 87 -2.08 -1.78 11.99
CA MET A 87 -2.46 -2.89 12.87
C MET A 87 -1.57 -2.95 14.11
N LEU A 88 -0.26 -2.83 13.95
CA LEU A 88 0.69 -2.87 15.07
C LEU A 88 0.48 -1.73 16.05
N ILE A 89 0.26 -0.50 15.54
CA ILE A 89 -0.07 0.66 16.38
C ILE A 89 -1.35 0.40 17.18
N LYS A 90 -2.39 -0.13 16.54
CA LYS A 90 -3.66 -0.48 17.21
C LYS A 90 -3.49 -1.57 18.27
N GLN A 91 -2.78 -2.64 17.94
CA GLN A 91 -2.51 -3.75 18.87
C GLN A 91 -1.72 -3.29 20.09
N ALA A 92 -0.72 -2.43 19.87
CA ALA A 92 0.08 -1.83 20.94
C ALA A 92 -0.65 -0.72 21.71
N SER A 93 -1.90 -0.40 21.36
CA SER A 93 -2.70 0.69 21.95
C SER A 93 -1.98 2.04 21.91
N LEU A 94 -1.16 2.26 20.88
CA LEU A 94 -0.43 3.52 20.69
C LEU A 94 -1.37 4.57 20.08
N LYS A 95 -1.22 5.82 20.53
CA LYS A 95 -1.98 6.93 19.95
C LYS A 95 -1.39 7.30 18.60
N PHE A 96 -2.28 7.41 17.62
CA PHE A 96 -1.92 7.91 16.31
C PHE A 96 -1.77 9.43 16.34
N PRO A 97 -0.63 9.99 15.90
CA PRO A 97 -0.56 11.41 15.68
C PRO A 97 -1.28 11.80 14.38
N GLN A 98 -2.55 12.18 14.53
CA GLN A 98 -3.41 12.60 13.41
C GLN A 98 -2.95 13.91 12.74
N GLY A 99 -3.28 14.04 11.45
CA GLY A 99 -3.17 15.30 10.71
C GLY A 99 -1.77 15.65 10.21
N LYS A 100 -0.82 14.70 10.17
CA LYS A 100 0.58 14.93 9.78
C LYS A 100 1.00 14.11 8.54
N ARG A 101 1.79 14.73 7.65
CA ARG A 101 2.38 14.12 6.45
C ARG A 101 3.57 13.23 6.80
N CYS A 102 3.95 12.28 5.93
CA CYS A 102 5.11 11.41 6.18
C CYS A 102 6.41 12.20 6.35
N SER A 103 6.57 13.30 5.61
CA SER A 103 7.73 14.19 5.73
C SER A 103 7.77 14.93 7.08
N GLU A 104 6.64 15.08 7.76
CA GLU A 104 6.58 15.67 9.10
C GLU A 104 7.10 14.73 10.20
N TRP A 105 7.27 13.46 9.85
CA TRP A 105 7.91 12.43 10.68
C TRP A 105 9.36 12.17 10.29
N ASP A 106 9.94 12.96 9.37
CA ASP A 106 11.39 12.97 9.26
C ASP A 106 12.00 13.59 10.51
N PHE A 107 13.19 13.18 10.93
CA PHE A 107 13.77 13.67 12.18
C PHE A 107 13.80 15.21 12.22
N ASP A 108 14.28 15.86 11.16
CA ASP A 108 14.41 17.31 11.09
C ASP A 108 13.05 18.02 11.23
N THR A 109 12.00 17.43 10.70
CA THR A 109 10.64 18.00 10.77
C THR A 109 9.95 17.63 12.09
N PHE A 110 10.12 16.40 12.56
CA PHE A 110 9.57 15.88 13.81
C PHE A 110 10.15 16.63 15.02
N ALA A 111 11.47 16.89 15.01
CA ALA A 111 12.15 17.69 16.01
C ALA A 111 11.66 19.14 16.06
N GLY A 112 11.22 19.70 14.92
CA GLY A 112 10.68 21.06 14.84
C GLY A 112 9.20 21.19 15.22
N PHE A 113 8.36 20.22 14.86
CA PHE A 113 6.89 20.34 15.00
C PHE A 113 6.28 19.54 16.16
N ALA A 114 6.91 18.45 16.57
CA ALA A 114 6.34 17.47 17.49
C ALA A 114 7.30 17.14 18.64
N ASN A 115 8.16 18.09 19.03
CA ASN A 115 9.09 17.92 20.14
C ASN A 115 8.67 18.63 21.44
N PRO A 116 7.48 18.36 22.02
CA PRO A 116 7.14 18.86 23.35
C PRO A 116 7.93 18.16 24.46
N ARG A 117 8.76 17.15 24.16
CA ARG A 117 9.43 16.28 25.13
C ARG A 117 10.96 16.33 25.11
N GLY A 118 11.56 17.16 24.27
CA GLY A 118 13.02 17.23 24.12
C GLY A 118 13.64 15.96 23.52
N ILE A 119 12.90 15.22 22.67
CA ILE A 119 13.40 14.08 21.91
C ILE A 119 14.59 14.54 21.08
N THR A 120 15.72 13.89 21.32
CA THR A 120 16.98 14.18 20.63
C THR A 120 17.08 13.38 19.33
N GLN A 121 17.98 13.81 18.44
CA GLN A 121 18.35 13.04 17.25
C GLN A 121 18.80 11.62 17.61
N GLN A 122 19.57 11.50 18.68
CA GLN A 122 20.05 10.22 19.17
C GLN A 122 18.89 9.30 19.54
N THR A 123 17.93 9.79 20.34
CA THR A 123 16.76 9.01 20.76
C THR A 123 15.91 8.58 19.56
N TYR A 124 15.71 9.48 18.60
CA TYR A 124 14.94 9.16 17.39
C TYR A 124 15.58 8.01 16.61
N TYR A 125 16.87 8.12 16.28
CA TYR A 125 17.56 7.07 15.52
C TYR A 125 17.74 5.79 16.32
N GLU A 126 17.82 5.87 17.64
CA GLU A 126 17.82 4.69 18.48
C GLU A 126 16.53 3.88 18.31
N VAL A 127 15.35 4.53 18.38
CA VAL A 127 14.07 3.85 18.17
C VAL A 127 13.91 3.37 16.73
N VAL A 128 14.39 4.13 15.73
CA VAL A 128 14.46 3.64 14.34
C VAL A 128 15.27 2.35 14.26
N ASN A 129 16.45 2.31 14.88
CA ASN A 129 17.29 1.12 14.87
C ASN A 129 16.61 -0.05 15.59
N MET A 130 15.95 0.16 16.73
CA MET A 130 15.18 -0.90 17.39
C MET A 130 14.10 -1.49 16.47
N VAL A 131 13.36 -0.66 15.74
CA VAL A 131 12.32 -1.12 14.81
C VAL A 131 12.93 -1.88 13.62
N LEU A 132 14.07 -1.43 13.09
CA LEU A 132 14.76 -2.10 11.97
C LEU A 132 15.47 -3.39 12.40
N GLU A 133 15.98 -3.46 13.63
CA GLU A 133 16.58 -4.64 14.23
C GLU A 133 15.54 -5.71 14.58
N GLY A 134 14.30 -5.31 14.84
CA GLY A 134 13.13 -6.19 14.86
C GLY A 134 12.78 -6.68 13.46
N ARG A 135 13.71 -7.39 12.79
CA ARG A 135 13.77 -7.78 11.36
C ARG A 135 12.53 -8.46 10.78
N GLU A 136 11.47 -8.64 11.56
CA GLU A 136 10.22 -9.30 11.21
C GLU A 136 9.00 -8.38 11.29
N ILE A 137 9.18 -7.12 11.70
CA ILE A 137 8.08 -6.15 11.80
C ILE A 137 7.61 -5.70 10.41
N PHE A 138 8.56 -5.46 9.49
CA PHE A 138 8.27 -5.04 8.12
C PHE A 138 9.10 -5.83 7.14
N ALA A 139 8.49 -6.22 6.02
CA ALA A 139 9.19 -6.92 4.96
C ALA A 139 10.15 -5.96 4.23
N GLU A 140 11.33 -6.45 3.87
CA GLU A 140 12.26 -5.67 3.06
C GLU A 140 11.74 -5.57 1.61
N PRO A 141 11.64 -4.36 1.02
CA PRO A 141 11.21 -4.21 -0.36
C PRO A 141 12.23 -4.79 -1.32
N THR A 142 11.75 -5.55 -2.30
CA THR A 142 12.52 -5.90 -3.50
C THR A 142 12.76 -4.65 -4.36
N PHE A 143 13.67 -4.76 -5.35
CA PHE A 143 13.99 -3.66 -6.26
C PHE A 143 12.75 -3.05 -6.94
N ASP A 144 11.83 -3.89 -7.41
CA ASP A 144 10.59 -3.46 -8.08
C ASP A 144 9.54 -2.88 -7.11
N GLN A 145 9.70 -3.03 -5.80
CA GLN A 145 8.82 -2.43 -4.77
C GLN A 145 9.33 -1.07 -4.28
N GLY A 146 10.50 -0.65 -4.76
CA GLY A 146 11.12 0.63 -4.48
C GLY A 146 11.95 0.58 -3.19
N PRO A 147 13.27 0.32 -3.28
CA PRO A 147 14.14 0.26 -2.12
C PRO A 147 14.21 1.61 -1.40
N GLY A 148 14.51 1.57 -0.10
CA GLY A 148 14.64 2.80 0.70
C GLY A 148 13.31 3.53 0.90
N TRP A 149 12.22 2.78 1.11
CA TRP A 149 10.90 3.32 1.45
C TRP A 149 10.63 3.19 2.96
N PRO A 150 11.03 4.18 3.79
CA PRO A 150 10.98 4.06 5.26
C PRO A 150 9.62 4.44 5.87
N LYS A 151 8.57 4.63 5.05
CA LYS A 151 7.27 5.16 5.51
C LYS A 151 6.65 4.35 6.67
N PRO A 152 6.51 3.01 6.59
CA PRO A 152 5.92 2.23 7.69
C PRO A 152 6.77 2.27 8.97
N VAL A 153 8.11 2.26 8.83
CA VAL A 153 9.06 2.39 9.95
C VAL A 153 8.90 3.74 10.63
N ARG A 154 8.99 4.84 9.86
CA ARG A 154 8.81 6.21 10.37
C ARG A 154 7.46 6.38 11.05
N TYR A 155 6.44 5.75 10.50
CA TYR A 155 5.09 5.78 11.06
C TYR A 155 5.02 5.13 12.44
N LEU A 156 5.60 3.94 12.60
CA LEU A 156 5.65 3.26 13.89
C LEU A 156 6.52 4.00 14.91
N VAL A 157 7.70 4.49 14.50
CA VAL A 157 8.61 5.28 15.33
C VAL A 157 7.92 6.54 15.86
N ALA A 158 7.17 7.24 15.01
CA ALA A 158 6.38 8.39 15.39
C ALA A 158 5.37 8.07 16.50
N ALA A 159 4.63 6.96 16.36
CA ALA A 159 3.63 6.55 17.36
C ALA A 159 4.29 6.15 18.70
N LEU A 160 5.43 5.46 18.66
CA LEU A 160 6.20 5.09 19.84
C LEU A 160 6.76 6.33 20.55
N LEU A 161 7.37 7.26 19.83
CA LEU A 161 7.97 8.47 20.39
C LEU A 161 6.93 9.49 20.89
N ALA A 162 5.74 9.50 20.29
CA ALA A 162 4.62 10.33 20.75
C ALA A 162 3.94 9.77 22.01
N SER A 163 4.23 8.52 22.39
CA SER A 163 3.64 7.86 23.56
C SER A 163 4.40 8.19 24.84
N ASP A 164 3.74 8.09 26.01
CA ASP A 164 4.32 8.23 27.35
C ASP A 164 5.22 7.07 27.80
N LEU A 165 5.66 6.22 26.87
CA LEU A 165 6.45 5.05 27.17
C LEU A 165 7.91 5.41 27.44
N SER A 166 8.49 4.76 28.45
CA SER A 166 9.92 4.69 28.66
C SER A 166 10.63 3.93 27.54
N ARG A 167 11.95 4.05 27.49
CA ARG A 167 12.79 3.34 26.52
C ARG A 167 12.59 1.82 26.61
N GLU A 168 12.54 1.28 27.82
CA GLU A 168 12.36 -0.14 28.08
C GLU A 168 10.98 -0.62 27.63
N GLU A 169 9.94 0.20 27.84
CA GLU A 169 8.58 -0.10 27.35
C GLU A 169 8.47 -0.02 25.83
N ILE A 170 9.14 0.95 25.19
CA ILE A 170 9.24 1.01 23.72
C ILE A 170 9.89 -0.26 23.19
N LYS A 171 11.01 -0.69 23.77
CA LYS A 171 11.68 -1.92 23.38
C LYS A 171 10.75 -3.13 23.55
N ALA A 172 10.10 -3.26 24.70
CA ALA A 172 9.16 -4.36 24.95
C ALA A 172 8.01 -4.38 23.93
N LYS A 173 7.47 -3.21 23.55
CA LYS A 173 6.44 -3.11 22.51
C LYS A 173 6.93 -3.54 21.14
N ILE A 174 8.16 -3.17 20.77
CA ILE A 174 8.77 -3.60 19.50
C ILE A 174 8.97 -5.12 19.49
N ASP A 175 9.45 -5.70 20.60
CA ASP A 175 9.62 -7.15 20.74
C ASP A 175 8.26 -7.88 20.63
N GLU A 176 7.21 -7.39 21.30
CA GLU A 176 5.83 -7.91 21.18
C GLU A 176 5.33 -7.88 19.73
N MET A 177 5.53 -6.76 19.03
CA MET A 177 5.12 -6.60 17.63
C MET A 177 5.81 -7.60 16.71
N ALA A 178 7.12 -7.81 16.89
CA ALA A 178 7.88 -8.78 16.10
C ALA A 178 7.37 -10.22 16.29
N HIS A 179 6.90 -10.57 17.50
CA HIS A 179 6.30 -11.88 17.75
C HIS A 179 4.88 -12.02 17.17
N CYS A 180 4.13 -10.93 17.01
CA CYS A 180 2.78 -10.94 16.45
C CYS A 180 2.73 -10.99 14.92
N THR A 181 3.79 -10.60 14.20
CA THR A 181 3.83 -10.62 12.73
C THR A 181 3.94 -12.03 12.14
N PHE A 182 4.20 -13.06 12.96
CA PHE A 182 4.30 -14.46 12.55
C PHE A 182 2.95 -15.20 12.35
N SER A 183 1.81 -14.51 12.38
CA SER A 183 0.53 -15.10 11.98
C SER A 183 0.28 -14.80 10.49
N PRO A 184 0.38 -15.78 9.59
CA PRO A 184 0.38 -15.53 8.15
C PRO A 184 -0.98 -14.96 7.71
N ILE A 185 -1.00 -13.65 7.44
CA ILE A 185 -2.01 -13.00 6.60
C ILE A 185 -1.70 -13.40 5.15
N GLN A 186 -1.89 -14.69 4.83
CA GLN A 186 -1.83 -15.21 3.46
C GLN A 186 -3.06 -16.04 3.08
N ALA A 187 -4.09 -16.14 3.93
CA ALA A 187 -5.20 -17.07 3.70
C ALA A 187 -6.43 -16.51 2.94
N ASP A 188 -6.51 -15.23 2.56
CA ASP A 188 -7.80 -14.68 2.09
C ASP A 188 -7.78 -13.79 0.83
N LEU A 189 -6.88 -14.05 -0.12
CA LEU A 189 -6.93 -13.42 -1.45
C LEU A 189 -6.87 -14.42 -2.60
N GLY A 190 -7.43 -15.61 -2.40
CA GLY A 190 -7.31 -16.69 -3.37
C GLY A 190 -8.44 -17.71 -3.40
N THR A 191 -9.70 -17.37 -3.19
CA THR A 191 -10.82 -18.26 -3.61
C THR A 191 -12.13 -17.48 -3.82
N GLN A 192 -12.24 -16.77 -4.94
CA GLN A 192 -13.55 -16.58 -5.60
C GLN A 192 -13.37 -16.73 -7.12
N ALA A 193 -13.11 -17.96 -7.53
CA ALA A 193 -13.41 -18.44 -8.87
C ALA A 193 -13.83 -19.91 -8.72
N ASN A 194 -15.01 -20.23 -9.25
CA ASN A 194 -15.67 -21.54 -9.29
C ASN A 194 -16.54 -21.90 -8.07
N GLY A 195 -17.79 -21.44 -8.11
CA GLY A 195 -18.96 -22.26 -7.75
C GLY A 195 -19.90 -22.21 -8.96
N GLU A 196 -19.73 -23.11 -9.92
CA GLU A 196 -20.50 -24.35 -10.05
C GLU A 196 -22.02 -24.12 -10.03
N HIS A 197 -22.57 -24.16 -11.24
CA HIS A 197 -23.96 -24.43 -11.53
C HIS A 197 -24.44 -25.66 -10.75
N SER A 198 -25.42 -25.46 -9.87
CA SER A 198 -26.33 -26.52 -9.45
C SER A 198 -27.76 -26.11 -9.80
N ASN A 199 -28.30 -26.82 -10.79
CA ASN A 199 -29.71 -26.81 -11.16
C ASN A 199 -30.56 -27.24 -9.96
N GLU A 200 -31.41 -26.36 -9.45
CA GLU A 200 -32.51 -26.74 -8.56
C GLU A 200 -33.60 -27.47 -9.37
N ALA A 201 -33.71 -28.78 -9.16
CA ALA A 201 -34.89 -29.54 -9.51
C ALA A 201 -35.93 -29.41 -8.38
N SER A 202 -37.04 -28.76 -8.72
CA SER A 202 -38.21 -28.52 -7.87
C SER A 202 -39.00 -29.81 -7.56
N PRO A 203 -39.41 -30.08 -6.31
CA PRO A 203 -40.36 -31.16 -6.04
C PRO A 203 -41.80 -30.63 -6.14
N ARG A 204 -42.57 -31.16 -7.09
CA ARG A 204 -44.04 -31.03 -7.14
C ARG A 204 -44.63 -31.79 -5.97
N GLY A 205 -45.26 -31.08 -5.04
CA GLY A 205 -46.24 -31.65 -4.13
C GLY A 205 -47.49 -32.06 -4.91
N THR A 206 -47.94 -33.30 -4.70
CA THR A 206 -49.30 -33.72 -5.04
C THR A 206 -50.04 -33.98 -3.75
N ALA A 207 -51.04 -33.14 -3.50
CA ALA A 207 -52.10 -33.37 -2.54
C ALA A 207 -53.12 -34.34 -3.14
N SER A 208 -53.45 -35.41 -2.42
CA SER A 208 -54.79 -35.99 -2.16
C SER A 208 -54.63 -37.36 -1.51
#